data_AF-A0A645ARU4-F1
#
_entry.id   AF-A0A645ARU4-F1
#
_cell.length_a   1.000
_cell.length_b   1.000
_cell.length_c   1.000
_cell.angle_alpha   90.00
_cell.angle_beta   90.00
_cell.angle_gamma   90.00
#
_symmetry.space_group_name_H-M   'P 1'
#
loop_
_entity.id
_entity.type
_entity.pdbx_description
1 polymer ?
#
loop_
_entity_poly.entity_id
_entity_poly.type
_entity_poly.pdbx_seq_one_letter_code
_entity_poly.pdbx_strand_id
1 'polypeptide(L)'
;MNFGLKCAGAYAASGKLDGREFVEKEALKLQESRFGREQLQLFLKAFGGTTCGRGAFALMDGCMLCILPTLLCKSPITTVGLGDTLTAGTFLRGLELDVQT
;
A
#
# COMPACT_ATOMS: atom_id res chain seq x y z
N MET A 1 5.29 -2.05 2.36
CA MET A 1 4.21 -1.10 1.97
C MET A 1 2.86 -1.75 1.68
N ASN A 2 2.78 -2.88 0.95
CA ASN A 2 1.49 -3.48 0.57
C ASN A 2 0.53 -3.76 1.74
N PHE A 3 1.04 -4.20 2.91
CA PHE A 3 0.19 -4.47 4.07
C PHE A 3 -0.44 -3.19 4.66
N GLY A 4 0.34 -2.12 4.87
CA GLY A 4 -0.20 -0.84 5.34
C GLY A 4 -1.27 -0.27 4.41
N LEU A 5 -1.11 -0.46 3.09
CA LEU A 5 -2.11 -0.07 2.10
C LEU A 5 -3.45 -0.79 2.32
N LYS A 6 -3.39 -2.11 2.57
CA LYS A 6 -4.57 -2.91 2.88
C LYS A 6 -5.22 -2.48 4.18
N CYS A 7 -4.43 -2.19 5.22
CA CYS A 7 -4.96 -1.68 6.49
C CYS A 7 -5.72 -0.36 6.28
N ALA A 8 -5.11 0.61 5.59
CA ALA A 8 -5.76 1.90 5.34
C ALA A 8 -7.03 1.75 4.49
N GLY A 9 -6.98 0.93 3.44
CA GLY A 9 -8.15 0.63 2.61
C GLY A 9 -9.28 -0.04 3.40
N ALA A 10 -8.97 -1.09 4.17
CA ALA A 10 -9.93 -1.82 5.00
C ALA A 10 -10.54 -0.90 6.07
N TYR A 11 -9.72 -0.05 6.68
CA TYR A 11 -10.19 0.92 7.68
C TYR A 11 -11.10 1.98 7.05
N ALA A 12 -10.73 2.52 5.89
CA ALA A 12 -11.59 3.45 5.15
C ALA A 12 -12.95 2.84 4.83
N ALA A 13 -13.00 1.56 4.43
CA ALA A 13 -14.23 0.90 4.02
C ALA A 13 -15.11 0.39 5.16
N SER A 14 -14.51 0.02 6.29
CA SER A 14 -15.24 -0.65 7.39
C SER A 14 -15.30 0.15 8.69
N GLY A 15 -14.46 1.19 8.83
CA GLY A 15 -14.32 1.95 10.07
C GLY A 15 -13.61 1.20 11.20
N LYS A 16 -13.03 0.02 10.95
CA LYS A 16 -12.33 -0.79 11.97
C LYS A 16 -11.19 -1.66 11.40
N LEU A 17 -10.41 -2.26 12.30
CA LEU A 17 -9.27 -3.14 11.99
C LEU A 17 -9.30 -4.37 12.92
N ASP A 18 -10.02 -5.42 12.52
CA ASP A 18 -10.24 -6.62 13.35
C ASP A 18 -9.28 -7.76 12.99
N GLY A 19 -7.97 -7.48 13.04
CA GLY A 19 -6.93 -8.46 12.76
C GLY A 19 -6.63 -8.71 11.27
N ARG A 20 -5.64 -9.57 11.00
CA ARG A 20 -5.06 -9.74 9.65
C ARG A 20 -6.02 -10.33 8.63
N GLU A 21 -6.75 -11.37 9.01
CA GLU A 21 -7.69 -12.02 8.09
C GLU A 21 -8.81 -11.06 7.66
N PHE A 22 -9.31 -10.24 8.59
CA PHE A 22 -10.28 -9.20 8.29
C PHE A 22 -9.72 -8.17 7.31
N VAL A 23 -8.51 -7.65 7.56
CA VAL A 23 -7.85 -6.68 6.67
C VAL A 23 -7.71 -7.24 5.26
N GLU A 24 -7.29 -8.50 5.12
CA GLU A 24 -7.17 -9.15 3.82
C GLU A 24 -8.52 -9.28 3.11
N LYS A 25 -9.57 -9.75 3.81
CA LYS A 25 -10.92 -9.88 3.25
C LYS A 25 -11.52 -8.54 2.82
N GLU A 26 -11.39 -7.49 3.62
CA GLU A 26 -11.91 -6.17 3.27
C GLU A 26 -11.11 -5.53 2.13
N ALA A 27 -9.78 -5.66 2.13
CA ALA A 27 -8.95 -5.11 1.07
C ALA A 27 -9.21 -5.74 -0.31
N LEU A 28 -9.63 -7.01 -0.37
CA LEU A 28 -10.01 -7.69 -1.63
C LEU A 28 -11.24 -7.07 -2.31
N LYS A 29 -12.08 -6.35 -1.56
CA LYS A 29 -13.27 -5.67 -2.09
C LYS A 29 -12.95 -4.31 -2.72
N LEU A 30 -11.72 -3.82 -2.52
CA LEU A 30 -11.31 -2.49 -2.96
C LEU A 30 -10.71 -2.52 -4.36
N GLN A 31 -10.88 -1.40 -5.05
CA GLN A 31 -10.32 -1.22 -6.39
C GLN A 31 -8.98 -0.50 -6.30
N GLU A 32 -8.03 -0.93 -7.11
CA GLU A 32 -6.78 -0.21 -7.27
C GLU A 32 -7.00 1.11 -8.02
N SER A 33 -6.26 2.15 -7.62
CA SER A 33 -6.26 3.44 -8.27
C SER A 33 -5.71 3.35 -9.69
N ARG A 34 -6.57 3.58 -10.69
CA ARG A 34 -6.16 3.72 -12.10
C ARG A 34 -5.11 4.83 -12.26
N PHE A 35 -5.33 5.97 -11.62
CA PHE A 35 -4.36 7.06 -11.61
C PHE A 35 -3.02 6.61 -11.01
N GLY A 36 -3.04 5.89 -9.88
CA GLY A 36 -1.83 5.33 -9.28
C GLY A 36 -1.10 4.37 -10.23
N ARG A 37 -1.85 3.56 -10.99
CA ARG A 37 -1.31 2.65 -12.00
C ARG A 37 -0.63 3.40 -13.15
N GLU A 38 -1.23 4.49 -13.62
CA GLU A 38 -0.63 5.37 -14.63
C GLU A 38 0.65 6.04 -14.11
N GLN A 39 0.66 6.53 -12.87
CA GLN A 39 1.87 7.07 -12.23
C GLN A 39 2.98 6.04 -12.07
N LEU A 40 2.64 4.78 -11.80
CA LEU A 40 3.61 3.69 -11.77
C LEU A 40 4.28 3.47 -13.14
N GLN A 41 3.55 3.60 -14.24
CA GLN A 41 4.16 3.51 -15.58
C GLN A 41 5.12 4.66 -15.86
N LEU A 42 4.77 5.87 -15.43
CA LEU A 42 5.67 7.02 -15.51
C LEU A 42 6.92 6.82 -14.65
N PHE A 43 6.77 6.29 -13.45
CA PHE A 43 7.90 5.93 -12.58
C PHE A 43 8.84 4.94 -13.26
N LEU A 44 8.32 3.86 -13.84
CA LEU A 44 9.14 2.87 -14.55
C LEU A 44 9.94 3.51 -15.69
N LYS A 45 9.29 4.38 -16.49
CA LYS A 45 9.94 5.08 -17.60
C LYS A 45 10.99 6.09 -17.13
N ALA A 46 10.70 6.83 -16.06
CA ALA A 46 11.57 7.89 -15.56
C ALA A 46 12.83 7.34 -14.85
N PHE A 47 12.70 6.23 -14.14
CA PHE A 47 13.73 5.72 -13.26
C PHE A 47 14.32 4.38 -13.68
N GLY A 48 13.90 3.82 -14.82
CA GLY A 48 14.34 2.50 -15.27
C GLY A 48 14.00 1.38 -14.28
N GLY A 49 12.86 1.51 -13.59
CA GLY A 49 12.49 0.64 -12.48
C GLY A 49 12.05 -0.76 -12.91
N THR A 50 11.89 -1.65 -11.93
CA THR A 50 11.36 -3.01 -12.08
C THR A 50 10.03 -3.15 -11.37
N THR A 51 9.06 -3.83 -12.00
CA THR A 51 7.79 -4.17 -11.36
C THR A 51 7.97 -5.23 -10.28
N CYS A 52 7.30 -5.08 -9.13
CA CYS A 52 7.30 -6.05 -8.05
C CYS A 52 5.89 -6.16 -7.44
N GLY A 53 5.24 -7.31 -7.64
CA GLY A 53 3.84 -7.49 -7.25
C GLY A 53 2.95 -6.42 -7.91
N ARG A 54 2.22 -5.65 -7.09
CA ARG A 54 1.43 -4.50 -7.57
C ARG A 54 2.22 -3.21 -7.68
N GLY A 55 3.44 -3.14 -7.16
CA GLY A 55 4.27 -1.93 -7.16
C GLY A 55 5.39 -1.98 -8.19
N ALA A 56 6.28 -1.00 -8.08
CA ALA A 56 7.55 -0.97 -8.76
C ALA A 56 8.62 -0.38 -7.82
N PHE A 57 9.88 -0.68 -8.11
CA PHE A 57 11.02 -0.10 -7.42
C PHE A 57 12.13 0.26 -8.41
N ALA A 58 13.01 1.18 -8.03
CA ALA A 58 14.21 1.56 -8.76
C ALA A 58 15.35 1.82 -7.78
N LEU A 59 16.58 1.56 -8.20
CA LEU A 59 17.78 1.85 -7.41
C LEU A 59 18.42 3.14 -7.94
N MET A 60 18.61 4.12 -7.07
CA MET A 60 19.21 5.41 -7.41
C MET A 60 20.09 5.88 -6.26
N ASP A 61 21.35 6.19 -6.53
CA ASP A 61 22.29 6.78 -5.55
C ASP A 61 22.32 6.05 -4.19
N GLY A 62 22.30 4.71 -4.21
CA GLY A 62 22.29 3.88 -3.00
C GLY A 62 20.94 3.80 -2.27
N CYS A 63 19.91 4.49 -2.76
CA CYS A 63 18.54 4.42 -2.25
C CYS A 63 17.66 3.52 -3.12
N MET A 64 16.69 2.84 -2.49
CA MET A 64 15.63 2.11 -3.20
C MET A 64 14.35 2.94 -3.21
N LEU A 65 14.04 3.53 -4.37
CA LEU A 65 12.77 4.21 -4.59
C LEU A 65 11.68 3.16 -4.82
N CYS A 66 10.53 3.30 -4.16
CA CYS A 66 9.42 2.38 -4.32
C CYS A 66 8.12 3.16 -4.55
N ILE A 67 7.28 2.67 -5.46
CA ILE A 67 5.95 3.19 -5.71
C ILE A 67 4.93 2.05 -5.72
N LEU A 68 3.74 2.30 -5.18
CA LEU A 68 2.66 1.34 -5.17
C LEU A 68 1.31 2.06 -5.35
N PRO A 69 0.47 1.64 -6.31
CA PRO A 69 -0.85 2.22 -6.48
C PRO A 69 -1.74 1.93 -5.28
N THR A 70 -2.49 2.94 -4.86
CA THR A 70 -3.33 2.85 -3.66
C THR A 70 -4.63 2.08 -3.92
N LEU A 71 -5.24 1.56 -2.85
CA LEU A 71 -6.60 1.00 -2.89
C LEU A 71 -7.60 2.09 -2.54
N LEU A 72 -8.63 2.24 -3.39
CA LEU A 72 -9.64 3.28 -3.27
C LEU A 72 -10.94 2.70 -2.71
N CYS A 73 -11.45 3.34 -1.66
CA CYS A 73 -12.81 3.19 -1.19
C CYS A 73 -13.63 4.36 -1.75
N LYS A 74 -14.65 4.09 -2.59
CA LYS A 74 -15.48 5.13 -3.20
C LYS A 74 -16.37 5.86 -2.20
N SER A 75 -16.80 5.16 -1.15
CA SER A 75 -17.67 5.66 -0.10
C SER A 75 -17.09 5.31 1.26
N PRO A 76 -16.03 6.01 1.72
CA PRO A 76 -15.36 5.68 2.96
C PRO A 76 -16.26 5.98 4.16
N ILE A 77 -16.28 5.07 5.13
CA ILE A 77 -16.91 5.28 6.45
C ILE A 77 -16.10 6.30 7.26
N THR A 78 -14.77 6.29 7.09
CA THR A 78 -13.88 7.26 7.74
C THR A 78 -12.68 7.59 6.86
N THR A 79 -12.18 8.83 7.01
CA THR A 79 -10.92 9.29 6.43
C THR A 79 -9.91 9.72 7.50
N VAL A 80 -10.34 9.82 8.76
CA VAL A 80 -9.50 10.20 9.89
C VAL A 80 -8.55 9.05 10.21
N GLY A 81 -7.26 9.33 10.37
CA GLY A 81 -6.25 8.34 10.76
C GLY A 81 -5.82 7.37 9.65
N LEU A 82 -6.20 7.59 8.39
CA LEU A 82 -5.75 6.74 7.28
C LEU A 82 -4.24 6.81 7.05
N GLY A 83 -3.64 8.00 7.21
CA GLY A 83 -2.18 8.19 7.12
C GLY A 83 -1.43 7.46 8.23
N ASP A 84 -1.94 7.55 9.46
CA ASP A 84 -1.37 6.84 10.61
C ASP A 84 -1.47 5.32 10.40
N THR A 85 -2.65 4.84 9.97
CA THR A 85 -2.90 3.43 9.68
C THR A 85 -1.97 2.89 8.60
N LEU A 86 -1.80 3.63 7.50
CA LEU A 86 -0.90 3.26 6.40
C LEU A 86 0.54 3.15 6.87
N THR A 87 1.01 4.13 7.63
CA THR A 87 2.39 4.24 8.10
C THR A 87 2.69 3.16 9.13
N ALA A 88 1.85 3.03 10.15
CA ALA A 88 2.00 2.01 11.19
C ALA A 88 1.94 0.59 10.61
N GLY A 89 0.97 0.29 9.75
CA GLY A 89 0.87 -1.03 9.11
C GLY A 89 2.06 -1.33 8.20
N THR A 90 2.57 -0.34 7.47
CA THR A 90 3.77 -0.51 6.64
C THR A 90 5.00 -0.80 7.50
N PHE A 91 5.22 -0.01 8.54
CA PHE A 91 6.38 -0.13 9.42
C PHE A 91 6.36 -1.44 10.21
N LEU A 92 5.21 -1.80 10.80
CA LEU A 92 5.03 -3.09 11.48
C LEU A 92 5.40 -4.26 10.58
N ARG A 93 4.92 -4.27 9.33
CA ARG A 93 5.26 -5.36 8.40
C ARG A 93 6.74 -5.37 8.01
N GLY A 94 7.39 -4.20 7.99
CA GLY A 94 8.84 -4.12 7.82
C GLY A 94 9.57 -4.83 8.94
N LEU A 95 9.28 -4.46 10.19
CA LEU A 95 9.88 -5.08 11.38
C LEU A 95 9.69 -6.61 11.41
N GLU A 96 8.51 -7.11 11.05
CA GLU A 96 8.24 -8.55 11.00
C GLU A 96 9.08 -9.30 9.97
N LEU A 97 9.42 -8.65 8.87
CA LEU A 97 10.25 -9.24 7.81
C LEU A 97 11.72 -9.17 8.19
N ASP A 98 12.16 -8.07 8.82
CA ASP A 98 13.55 -7.88 9.26
C ASP A 98 13.93 -8.84 10.40
N VAL A 99 12.98 -9.20 11.29
CA VAL A 99 13.23 -10.18 12.36
C VAL A 99 13.26 -11.63 11.83
N GLN A 100 12.81 -11.87 10.60
CA GLN A 100 12.81 -13.20 9.98
C GLN A 100 14.05 -13.49 9.13
N THR A 101 14.95 -12.51 8.98
CA THR A 101 16.28 -12.64 8.33
C THR A 101 17.39 -12.79 9.35
#